data_AF-A0A9W9YPH6-F1
#
_entry.id   AF-A0A9W9YPH6-F1
#
_cell.length_a   1.000
_cell.length_b   1.000
_cell.length_c   1.000
_cell.angle_alpha   90.00
_cell.angle_beta   90.00
_cell.angle_gamma   90.00
#
_symmetry.space_group_name_H-M   'P 1'
#
loop_
_entity.id
_entity.type
_entity.pdbx_description
1 polymer ?
#
loop_
_entity_poly.entity_id
_entity_poly.type
_entity_poly.pdbx_seq_one_letter_code
_entity_poly.pdbx_strand_id
1 'polypeptide(L)'
;MTKYDSQGVPVLSFHNPAGTILYPTGLYTYAMGNTRGRDLTELLGTSTEQHLDLLLLASGDVRNVLCTVSELSLRKPHERPKSLKFYLNDYDPTVVARNAVLLEVACAINPDITADMDFLWNIWYNLALSKAHFDRLRDILSELLERNFEGDESFLMFPDSAVLRECHAIWKDWIDLDLEVKSVQEERNRLIEDKGIKIDSQCLSLLTQTVMAINEFEELDILFPTPSNPFYKEIKHWYSEGSTSNESEKTNPTLIRPFVHKWKQHYNSCAFESYLPFERQDLTRCKSLTAACKENLTSMVKSFQQQKQNHSTTVQVTLWTGDALGLCTSGFPPDLLFDVIDTSNVSDHIGFAECSHLLRPKA
;
A
#
# COMPACT_ATOMS: atom_id res chain seq x y z
N MET A 1 0.15 -23.37 0.40
CA MET A 1 -0.25 -22.78 -0.89
C MET A 1 -1.71 -22.47 -0.82
N THR A 2 -2.04 -21.21 -1.00
CA THR A 2 -3.43 -20.75 -1.06
C THR A 2 -4.08 -21.39 -2.28
N LYS A 3 -5.26 -22.02 -2.10
CA LYS A 3 -6.00 -22.58 -3.24
C LYS A 3 -6.65 -21.43 -3.99
N TYR A 4 -6.70 -21.48 -5.31
CA TYR A 4 -7.40 -20.49 -6.12
C TYR A 4 -8.61 -21.14 -6.80
N ASP A 5 -9.71 -20.41 -6.91
CA ASP A 5 -10.90 -20.86 -7.64
C ASP A 5 -10.71 -20.73 -9.16
N SER A 6 -11.72 -21.15 -9.94
CA SER A 6 -11.70 -21.05 -11.40
C SER A 6 -11.61 -19.63 -11.96
N GLN A 7 -11.78 -18.60 -11.11
CA GLN A 7 -11.67 -17.18 -11.46
C GLN A 7 -10.34 -16.56 -11.00
N GLY A 8 -9.42 -17.36 -10.44
CA GLY A 8 -8.12 -16.90 -9.94
C GLY A 8 -8.23 -16.15 -8.60
N VAL A 9 -9.28 -16.39 -7.83
CA VAL A 9 -9.52 -15.77 -6.51
C VAL A 9 -9.01 -16.72 -5.42
N PRO A 10 -8.35 -16.24 -4.35
CA PRO A 10 -7.92 -17.10 -3.28
C PRO A 10 -9.16 -17.69 -2.59
N VAL A 11 -9.22 -19.01 -2.47
CA VAL A 11 -10.25 -19.74 -1.72
C VAL A 11 -9.98 -19.53 -0.25
N LEU A 12 -10.65 -18.54 0.33
CA LEU A 12 -10.56 -18.23 1.74
C LEU A 12 -11.40 -19.24 2.55
N SER A 13 -10.84 -19.75 3.64
CA SER A 13 -11.60 -20.49 4.65
C SER A 13 -12.36 -19.49 5.51
N PHE A 14 -13.39 -18.87 4.94
CA PHE A 14 -14.31 -18.05 5.71
C PHE A 14 -15.08 -18.97 6.65
N HIS A 15 -14.64 -19.09 7.90
CA HIS A 15 -15.47 -19.66 8.95
C HIS A 15 -16.67 -18.75 9.30
N ASN A 16 -16.75 -17.56 8.68
CA ASN A 16 -17.86 -16.62 8.78
C ASN A 16 -18.65 -16.54 7.44
N PRO A 17 -19.95 -16.91 7.42
CA PRO A 17 -20.81 -16.79 6.25
C PRO A 17 -20.87 -15.38 5.61
N ALA A 18 -20.58 -14.31 6.37
CA ALA A 18 -20.54 -12.94 5.87
C ALA A 18 -19.39 -12.71 4.87
N GLY A 19 -18.24 -13.39 5.04
CA GLY A 19 -17.11 -13.29 4.09
C GLY A 19 -17.45 -13.88 2.71
N THR A 20 -18.34 -14.87 2.66
CA THR A 20 -18.86 -15.43 1.39
C THR A 20 -19.90 -14.51 0.74
N ILE A 21 -20.60 -13.69 1.54
CA ILE A 21 -21.65 -12.77 1.08
C ILE A 21 -21.06 -11.46 0.53
N LEU A 22 -19.91 -11.00 1.06
CA LEU A 22 -19.28 -9.75 0.62
C LEU A 22 -18.55 -9.86 -0.73
N TYR A 23 -18.15 -11.06 -1.15
CA TYR A 23 -17.27 -11.25 -2.31
C TYR A 23 -17.71 -12.33 -3.32
N PRO A 24 -18.94 -12.27 -3.86
CA PRO A 24 -19.51 -13.33 -4.69
C PRO A 24 -18.92 -13.47 -6.10
N THR A 25 -18.11 -12.52 -6.60
CA THR A 25 -17.55 -12.52 -7.98
C THR A 25 -16.02 -12.46 -8.02
N GLY A 26 -15.38 -12.80 -6.91
CA GLY A 26 -13.95 -12.63 -6.71
C GLY A 26 -13.59 -11.32 -6.01
N LEU A 27 -12.57 -11.40 -5.16
CA LEU A 27 -12.09 -10.30 -4.34
C LEU A 27 -11.39 -9.25 -5.21
N TYR A 28 -11.84 -7.99 -5.12
CA TYR A 28 -11.08 -6.86 -5.64
C TYR A 28 -9.84 -6.67 -4.77
N THR A 29 -8.70 -6.38 -5.40
CA THR A 29 -7.45 -6.15 -4.69
C THR A 29 -7.32 -4.67 -4.36
N TYR A 30 -6.77 -4.35 -3.18
CA TYR A 30 -6.40 -3.00 -2.77
C TYR A 30 -4.88 -2.82 -2.82
N ALA A 31 -4.26 -3.09 -3.98
CA ALA A 31 -2.80 -3.17 -4.13
C ALA A 31 -2.05 -1.83 -3.92
N MET A 32 -2.77 -0.71 -3.93
CA MET A 32 -2.23 0.63 -3.61
C MET A 32 -2.83 1.21 -2.32
N GLY A 33 -3.43 0.34 -1.49
CA GLY A 33 -4.19 0.71 -0.31
C GLY A 33 -5.44 1.53 -0.64
N ASN A 34 -6.26 1.76 0.37
CA ASN A 34 -7.40 2.69 0.35
C ASN A 34 -7.54 3.46 1.67
N THR A 35 -6.57 3.31 2.57
CA THR A 35 -6.48 4.04 3.83
C THR A 35 -5.29 4.97 3.84
N ARG A 36 -5.45 6.08 4.56
CA ARG A 36 -4.39 7.08 4.77
C ARG A 36 -3.22 6.47 5.53
N GLY A 37 -2.02 6.95 5.24
CA GLY A 37 -0.84 6.66 6.05
C GLY A 37 -1.04 7.14 7.48
N ARG A 38 -0.73 6.31 8.47
CA ARG A 38 -0.77 6.67 9.90
C ARG A 38 0.49 6.24 10.62
N ASP A 39 0.88 7.02 11.62
CA ASP A 39 1.86 6.61 12.63
C ASP A 39 1.19 5.67 13.64
N LEU A 40 1.52 4.38 13.55
CA LEU A 40 0.98 3.37 14.46
C LEU A 40 1.41 3.58 15.91
N THR A 41 2.42 4.41 16.13
CA THR A 41 2.97 4.72 17.44
C THR A 41 2.58 6.10 17.94
N GLU A 42 1.71 6.84 17.25
CA GLU A 42 1.34 8.23 17.56
C GLU A 42 0.89 8.38 19.03
N LEU A 43 0.09 7.43 19.50
CA LEU A 43 -0.47 7.41 20.86
C LEU A 43 0.40 6.67 21.88
N LEU A 44 1.57 6.18 21.47
CA LEU A 44 2.50 5.47 22.33
C LEU A 44 3.65 6.38 22.79
N GLY A 45 3.84 6.46 24.11
CA GLY A 45 5.05 7.00 24.70
C GLY A 45 6.20 6.03 24.50
N THR A 46 7.14 6.37 23.62
CA THR A 46 8.26 5.50 23.25
C THR A 46 9.59 5.90 23.91
N SER A 47 10.52 4.95 24.09
CA SER A 47 11.85 5.20 24.68
C SER A 47 12.96 4.31 24.08
N THR A 48 14.22 4.68 24.27
CA THR A 48 15.40 4.01 23.66
C THR A 48 15.64 2.58 24.08
N GLU A 49 14.98 2.07 25.12
CA GLU A 49 15.11 0.68 25.57
C GLU A 49 14.01 -0.23 25.01
N GLN A 50 12.97 0.35 24.39
CA GLN A 50 11.81 -0.41 23.95
C GLN A 50 12.01 -1.12 22.61
N HIS A 51 11.45 -2.31 22.52
CA HIS A 51 11.32 -3.10 21.31
C HIS A 51 9.83 -3.22 20.98
N LEU A 52 9.40 -2.65 19.85
CA LEU A 52 7.98 -2.62 19.47
C LEU A 52 7.70 -3.64 18.37
N ASP A 53 6.68 -4.47 18.60
CA ASP A 53 6.09 -5.38 17.63
C ASP A 53 4.72 -4.81 17.18
N LEU A 54 4.61 -4.44 15.90
CA LEU A 54 3.47 -3.72 15.32
C LEU A 54 2.79 -4.59 14.26
N LEU A 55 1.55 -5.02 14.51
CA LEU A 55 0.77 -5.83 13.56
C LEU A 55 -0.18 -4.95 12.74
N LEU A 56 -0.15 -5.13 11.42
CA LEU A 56 -1.07 -4.54 10.46
C LEU A 56 -1.83 -5.65 9.72
N LEU A 57 -3.11 -5.84 10.05
CA LEU A 57 -4.00 -6.79 9.37
C LEU A 57 -4.67 -6.13 8.17
N ALA A 58 -4.73 -6.87 7.05
CA ALA A 58 -5.09 -6.34 5.73
C ALA A 58 -4.40 -5.01 5.44
N SER A 59 -3.08 -5.05 5.47
CA SER A 59 -2.20 -3.91 5.31
C SER A 59 -2.47 -3.12 4.02
N GLY A 60 -2.89 -3.79 2.93
CA GLY A 60 -3.13 -3.17 1.62
C GLY A 60 -1.84 -2.72 0.92
N ASP A 61 -1.05 -1.85 1.56
CA ASP A 61 0.30 -1.50 1.13
C ASP A 61 1.22 -1.15 2.31
N VAL A 62 2.43 -0.65 2.00
CA VAL A 62 3.50 -0.40 2.98
C VAL A 62 3.53 1.03 3.51
N ARG A 63 2.52 1.86 3.20
CA ARG A 63 2.51 3.27 3.56
C ARG A 63 2.54 3.49 5.07
N ASN A 64 1.82 2.69 5.85
CA ASN A 64 1.83 2.79 7.32
C ASN A 64 3.22 2.51 7.90
N VAL A 65 4.01 1.62 7.28
CA VAL A 65 5.40 1.38 7.68
C VAL A 65 6.24 2.63 7.44
N LEU A 66 6.18 3.19 6.23
CA LEU A 66 6.95 4.39 5.88
C LEU A 66 6.55 5.60 6.72
N CYS A 67 5.25 5.80 6.95
CA CYS A 67 4.70 6.87 7.77
C CYS A 67 5.15 6.74 9.24
N THR A 68 4.98 5.57 9.85
CA THR A 68 5.39 5.31 11.24
C THR A 68 6.89 5.57 11.44
N VAL A 69 7.75 5.06 10.55
CA VAL A 69 9.20 5.29 10.66
C VAL A 69 9.55 6.77 10.45
N SER A 70 8.85 7.45 9.53
CA SER A 70 9.04 8.88 9.28
C SER A 70 8.67 9.73 10.50
N GLU A 71 7.50 9.53 11.10
CA GLU A 71 7.06 10.30 12.27
C GLU A 71 7.95 10.04 13.50
N LEU A 72 8.36 8.78 13.72
CA LEU A 72 9.33 8.44 14.76
C LEU A 72 10.68 9.15 14.58
N SER A 73 11.09 9.41 13.33
CA SER A 73 12.34 10.12 13.04
C SER A 73 12.31 11.59 13.51
N LEU A 74 11.13 12.18 13.63
CA LEU A 74 10.92 13.56 14.10
C LEU A 74 10.93 13.67 15.62
N ARG A 75 10.71 12.56 16.34
CA ARG A 75 10.77 12.52 17.81
C ARG A 75 12.19 12.76 18.33
N LYS A 76 12.32 13.18 19.58
CA LYS A 76 13.65 13.38 20.20
C LYS A 76 14.40 12.05 20.26
N PRO A 77 15.74 12.03 20.18
CA PRO A 77 16.48 10.77 20.17
C PRO A 77 16.17 9.81 21.33
N HIS A 78 15.90 10.33 22.55
CA HIS A 78 15.55 9.50 23.72
C HIS A 78 14.12 8.95 23.70
N GLU A 79 13.27 9.43 22.78
CA GLU A 79 11.89 8.99 22.57
C GLU A 79 11.81 7.96 21.44
N ARG A 80 12.92 7.59 20.79
CA ARG A 80 12.91 6.64 19.66
C ARG A 80 13.12 5.21 20.17
N PRO A 81 12.28 4.23 19.80
CA PRO A 81 12.45 2.84 20.22
C PRO A 81 13.75 2.25 19.67
N LYS A 82 14.30 1.26 20.39
CA LYS A 82 15.48 0.51 19.96
C LYS A 82 15.23 -0.30 18.69
N SER A 83 14.04 -0.88 18.57
CA SER A 83 13.64 -1.61 17.36
C SER A 83 12.14 -1.51 17.08
N LEU A 84 11.82 -1.60 15.80
CA LEU A 84 10.49 -1.71 15.24
C LEU A 84 10.41 -3.00 14.41
N LYS A 85 9.50 -3.88 14.77
CA LYS A 85 9.17 -5.08 14.00
C LYS A 85 7.75 -4.95 13.50
N PHE A 86 7.59 -4.75 12.19
CA PHE A 86 6.30 -4.72 11.54
C PHE A 86 5.91 -6.13 11.10
N TYR A 87 4.66 -6.50 11.33
CA TYR A 87 4.05 -7.73 10.85
C TYR A 87 2.92 -7.31 9.92
N LEU A 88 3.14 -7.39 8.62
CA LEU A 88 2.13 -7.01 7.62
C LEU A 88 1.41 -8.25 7.16
N ASN A 89 0.10 -8.26 7.29
CA ASN A 89 -0.75 -9.31 6.75
C ASN A 89 -1.61 -8.79 5.61
N ASP A 90 -1.85 -9.63 4.61
CA ASP A 90 -3.00 -9.50 3.74
C ASP A 90 -3.57 -10.87 3.37
N TYR A 91 -4.87 -10.93 3.09
CA TYR A 91 -5.50 -12.15 2.61
C TYR A 91 -5.15 -12.41 1.14
N ASP A 92 -4.82 -11.36 0.37
CA ASP A 92 -4.40 -11.46 -1.02
C ASP A 92 -2.88 -11.59 -1.10
N PRO A 93 -2.34 -12.75 -1.50
CA PRO A 93 -0.89 -12.94 -1.62
C PRO A 93 -0.22 -12.00 -2.62
N THR A 94 -1.00 -11.46 -3.57
CA THR A 94 -0.54 -10.45 -4.53
C THR A 94 -0.13 -9.15 -3.85
N VAL A 95 -0.87 -8.74 -2.80
CA VAL A 95 -0.54 -7.57 -1.98
C VAL A 95 0.75 -7.82 -1.21
N VAL A 96 0.90 -9.01 -0.63
CA VAL A 96 2.10 -9.39 0.12
C VAL A 96 3.35 -9.39 -0.77
N ALA A 97 3.26 -10.02 -1.95
CA ALA A 97 4.34 -10.04 -2.94
C ALA A 97 4.70 -8.63 -3.44
N ARG A 98 3.70 -7.75 -3.59
CA ARG A 98 3.91 -6.34 -3.97
C ARG A 98 4.56 -5.52 -2.86
N ASN A 99 4.18 -5.74 -1.60
CA ASN A 99 4.76 -5.03 -0.46
C ASN A 99 6.27 -5.28 -0.35
N ALA A 100 6.72 -6.51 -0.63
CA ALA A 100 8.14 -6.82 -0.75
C ALA A 100 8.85 -5.97 -1.82
N VAL A 101 8.25 -5.86 -3.02
CA VAL A 101 8.79 -5.04 -4.12
C VAL A 101 8.87 -3.57 -3.72
N LEU A 102 7.80 -3.00 -3.16
CA LEU A 102 7.76 -1.59 -2.78
C LEU A 102 8.78 -1.25 -1.69
N LEU A 103 8.95 -2.14 -0.70
CA LEU A 103 9.94 -1.99 0.35
C LEU A 103 11.37 -2.12 -0.18
N GLU A 104 11.60 -3.03 -1.12
CA GLU A 104 12.90 -3.19 -1.78
C GLU A 104 13.28 -1.93 -2.56
N VAL A 105 12.34 -1.43 -3.38
CA VAL A 105 12.53 -0.18 -4.10
C VAL A 105 12.78 0.98 -3.12
N ALA A 106 11.97 1.13 -2.08
CA ALA A 106 12.16 2.17 -1.07
C ALA A 106 13.52 2.07 -0.34
N CYS A 107 14.11 0.88 -0.24
CA CYS A 107 15.45 0.69 0.30
C CYS A 107 16.56 1.03 -0.70
N ALA A 108 16.36 0.74 -1.99
CA ALA A 108 17.41 0.79 -3.01
C ALA A 108 17.54 2.15 -3.73
N ILE A 109 16.44 2.91 -3.84
CA ILE A 109 16.44 4.20 -4.55
C ILE A 109 17.17 5.31 -3.78
N ASN A 110 17.54 6.38 -4.46
CA ASN A 110 17.98 7.63 -3.85
C ASN A 110 16.84 8.67 -3.84
N PRO A 111 16.28 9.03 -2.66
CA PRO A 111 15.15 9.95 -2.58
C PRO A 111 15.50 11.40 -2.97
N ASP A 112 16.79 11.76 -3.07
CA ASP A 112 17.23 13.08 -3.56
C ASP A 112 17.26 13.15 -5.10
N ILE A 113 17.00 12.04 -5.81
CA ILE A 113 16.94 11.98 -7.28
C ILE A 113 15.47 11.87 -7.73
N THR A 114 14.98 12.83 -8.51
CA THR A 114 13.58 12.86 -8.99
C THR A 114 13.20 11.60 -9.78
N ALA A 115 14.08 11.12 -10.67
CA ALA A 115 13.82 9.92 -11.48
C ALA A 115 13.63 8.65 -10.63
N ASP A 116 14.28 8.59 -9.46
CA ASP A 116 14.19 7.47 -8.52
C ASP A 116 12.86 7.49 -7.76
N MET A 117 12.42 8.68 -7.35
CA MET A 117 11.09 8.84 -6.75
C MET A 117 9.96 8.66 -7.76
N ASP A 118 10.18 9.07 -9.02
CA ASP A 118 9.25 8.80 -10.11
C ASP A 118 9.11 7.29 -10.36
N PHE A 119 10.21 6.54 -10.31
CA PHE A 119 10.19 5.09 -10.43
C PHE A 119 9.33 4.43 -9.34
N LEU A 120 9.57 4.76 -8.06
CA LEU A 120 8.78 4.23 -6.95
C LEU A 120 7.29 4.62 -7.08
N TRP A 121 7.01 5.89 -7.37
CA TRP A 121 5.64 6.37 -7.57
C TRP A 121 4.92 5.62 -8.68
N ASN A 122 5.58 5.44 -9.82
CA ASN A 122 5.00 4.79 -10.98
C ASN A 122 4.71 3.31 -10.72
N ILE A 123 5.64 2.59 -10.08
CA ILE A 123 5.37 1.20 -9.68
C ILE A 123 4.21 1.14 -8.69
N TRP A 124 4.14 2.05 -7.71
CA TRP A 124 3.13 2.01 -6.66
C TRP A 124 1.72 2.32 -7.19
N TYR A 125 1.58 3.29 -8.09
CA TYR A 125 0.25 3.81 -8.42
C TYR A 125 -0.12 3.64 -9.90
N ASN A 126 0.80 3.76 -10.84
CA ASN A 126 0.43 3.90 -12.25
C ASN A 126 0.22 2.55 -12.94
N LEU A 127 -0.87 2.45 -13.70
CA LEU A 127 -1.18 1.32 -14.57
C LEU A 127 -0.11 1.12 -15.65
N ALA A 128 0.43 2.21 -16.16
CA ALA A 128 1.43 2.19 -17.22
C ALA A 128 2.79 2.72 -16.76
N LEU A 129 3.84 2.12 -17.30
CA LEU A 129 5.24 2.44 -17.06
C LEU A 129 5.92 2.84 -18.36
N SER A 130 6.97 3.65 -18.25
CA SER A 130 7.95 3.78 -19.32
C SER A 130 8.74 2.48 -19.46
N LYS A 131 9.36 2.25 -20.63
CA LYS A 131 10.23 1.07 -20.82
C LYS A 131 11.35 1.00 -19.76
N ALA A 132 11.94 2.15 -19.41
CA ALA A 132 13.02 2.21 -18.43
C ALA A 132 12.56 1.79 -17.02
N HIS A 133 11.36 2.21 -16.59
CA HIS A 133 10.80 1.78 -15.31
C HIS A 133 10.41 0.29 -15.33
N PHE A 134 9.88 -0.22 -16.44
CA PHE A 134 9.60 -1.65 -16.58
C PHE A 134 10.87 -2.51 -16.47
N ASP A 135 11.94 -2.12 -17.19
CA ASP A 135 13.22 -2.83 -17.12
C ASP A 135 13.81 -2.80 -15.71
N ARG A 136 13.78 -1.65 -15.03
CA ARG A 136 14.25 -1.53 -13.64
C ARG A 136 13.41 -2.35 -12.65
N LEU A 137 12.10 -2.45 -12.85
CA LEU A 137 11.23 -3.32 -12.06
C LEU A 137 11.59 -4.80 -12.26
N ARG A 138 11.88 -5.21 -13.50
CA ARG A 138 12.33 -6.57 -13.81
C ARG A 138 13.63 -6.92 -13.08
N ASP A 139 14.57 -5.98 -13.00
CA ASP A 139 15.83 -6.18 -12.26
C ASP A 139 15.55 -6.42 -10.76
N ILE A 140 14.69 -5.60 -10.14
CA ILE A 140 14.26 -5.78 -8.73
C ILE A 140 13.58 -7.15 -8.51
N LEU A 141 12.68 -7.56 -9.42
CA LEU A 141 12.03 -8.87 -9.33
C LEU A 141 13.03 -10.02 -9.45
N SER A 142 14.04 -9.87 -10.32
CA SER A 142 15.13 -10.85 -10.47
C SER A 142 15.94 -10.97 -9.18
N GLU A 143 16.33 -9.85 -8.58
CA GLU A 143 17.05 -9.82 -7.31
C GLU A 143 16.25 -10.47 -6.17
N LEU A 144 14.94 -10.18 -6.08
CA LEU A 144 14.06 -10.80 -5.08
C LEU A 144 13.95 -12.32 -5.25
N LEU A 145 13.96 -12.82 -6.49
CA LEU A 145 13.90 -14.25 -6.79
C LEU A 145 15.17 -15.02 -6.43
N GLU A 146 16.33 -14.35 -6.49
CA GLU A 146 17.63 -14.94 -6.19
C GLU A 146 18.05 -14.77 -4.72
N ARG A 147 17.42 -13.84 -4.00
CA ARG A 147 17.78 -13.50 -2.63
C ARG A 147 17.50 -14.64 -1.65
N ASN A 148 18.44 -14.87 -0.74
CA ASN A 148 18.18 -15.66 0.46
C ASN A 148 17.60 -14.77 1.57
N PHE A 149 16.40 -15.09 2.03
CA PHE A 149 15.71 -14.40 3.13
C PHE A 149 15.94 -15.09 4.49
N GLU A 150 16.77 -16.12 4.56
CA GLU A 150 17.14 -16.79 5.81
C GLU A 150 18.08 -15.90 6.64
N GLY A 151 17.70 -15.61 7.89
CA GLY A 151 18.54 -14.92 8.87
C GLY A 151 17.81 -13.80 9.63
N ASP A 152 17.99 -13.76 10.94
CA ASP A 152 17.29 -12.84 11.85
C ASP A 152 17.65 -11.36 11.65
N GLU A 153 18.67 -11.04 10.86
CA GLU A 153 19.09 -9.66 10.56
C GLU A 153 18.52 -9.11 9.24
N SER A 154 17.80 -9.92 8.46
CA SER A 154 17.18 -9.41 7.23
C SER A 154 16.12 -8.37 7.55
N PHE A 155 16.11 -7.29 6.78
CA PHE A 155 15.08 -6.25 6.85
C PHE A 155 13.70 -6.80 6.47
N LEU A 156 13.66 -7.74 5.52
CA LEU A 156 12.44 -8.35 5.01
C LEU A 156 12.43 -9.84 5.33
N MET A 157 11.38 -10.28 6.01
CA MET A 157 11.24 -11.63 6.55
C MET A 157 9.93 -12.27 6.08
N PHE A 158 9.96 -13.60 5.99
CA PHE A 158 8.78 -14.43 5.73
C PHE A 158 8.68 -15.47 6.85
N PRO A 159 7.49 -15.67 7.45
CA PRO A 159 7.34 -16.51 8.64
C PRO A 159 7.58 -18.00 8.35
N ASP A 160 7.33 -18.43 7.11
CA ASP A 160 7.61 -19.77 6.65
C ASP A 160 7.92 -19.82 5.15
N SER A 161 8.41 -20.99 4.70
CA SER A 161 8.73 -21.25 3.29
C SER A 161 7.50 -21.29 2.37
N ALA A 162 6.28 -21.43 2.88
CA ALA A 162 5.07 -21.43 2.07
C ALA A 162 4.74 -20.01 1.60
N VAL A 163 4.81 -19.02 2.49
CA VAL A 163 4.61 -17.60 2.12
C VAL A 163 5.64 -17.16 1.08
N LEU A 164 6.92 -17.43 1.34
CA LEU A 164 7.99 -17.07 0.40
C LEU A 164 7.83 -17.75 -0.98
N ARG A 165 7.45 -19.04 -1.01
CA ARG A 165 7.18 -19.75 -2.27
C ARG A 165 6.02 -19.14 -3.06
N GLU A 166 5.00 -18.63 -2.38
CA GLU A 166 3.86 -17.97 -3.02
C GLU A 166 4.29 -16.64 -3.64
N CYS A 167 5.07 -15.82 -2.91
CA CYS A 167 5.67 -14.61 -3.45
C CYS A 167 6.59 -14.90 -4.64
N HIS A 168 7.44 -15.94 -4.58
CA HIS A 168 8.30 -16.35 -5.69
C HIS A 168 7.49 -16.73 -6.94
N ALA A 169 6.35 -17.41 -6.77
CA ALA A 169 5.49 -17.76 -7.90
C ALA A 169 4.90 -16.52 -8.57
N ILE A 170 4.49 -15.52 -7.76
CA ILE A 170 3.92 -14.26 -8.25
C ILE A 170 4.99 -13.40 -8.94
N TRP A 171 6.18 -13.26 -8.35
CA TRP A 171 7.27 -12.50 -8.97
C TRP A 171 7.72 -13.12 -10.30
N LYS A 172 7.75 -14.45 -10.40
CA LYS A 172 8.02 -15.16 -11.67
C LYS A 172 6.96 -14.92 -12.73
N ASP A 173 5.69 -14.80 -12.33
CA ASP A 173 4.61 -14.49 -13.27
C ASP A 173 4.73 -13.03 -13.75
N TRP A 174 5.12 -12.10 -12.88
CA TRP A 174 5.24 -10.68 -13.21
C TRP A 174 6.48 -10.26 -14.00
N ILE A 175 7.59 -10.99 -13.89
CA ILE A 175 8.92 -10.55 -14.35
C ILE A 175 8.98 -10.07 -15.80
N ASP A 176 8.25 -10.73 -16.70
CA ASP A 176 8.15 -10.40 -18.12
C ASP A 176 6.69 -10.17 -18.57
N LEU A 177 5.77 -9.97 -17.62
CA LEU A 177 4.37 -9.74 -17.92
C LEU A 177 4.17 -8.32 -18.49
N ASP A 178 4.00 -8.25 -19.80
CA ASP A 178 3.72 -7.01 -20.52
C ASP A 178 2.44 -7.17 -21.33
N LEU A 179 1.33 -6.71 -20.76
CA LEU A 179 0.04 -6.63 -21.44
C LEU A 179 -0.03 -5.33 -22.27
N GLU A 180 -0.91 -5.32 -23.27
CA GLU A 180 -1.18 -4.10 -24.04
C GLU A 180 -1.93 -3.09 -23.14
N VAL A 181 -1.32 -1.91 -22.95
CA VAL A 181 -1.78 -0.91 -21.97
C VAL A 181 -3.22 -0.48 -22.22
N LYS A 182 -3.63 -0.25 -23.48
CA LYS A 182 -5.00 0.17 -23.78
C LYS A 182 -6.02 -0.91 -23.43
N SER A 183 -5.69 -2.18 -23.66
CA SER A 183 -6.55 -3.31 -23.31
C SER A 183 -6.79 -3.39 -21.81
N VAL A 184 -5.75 -3.17 -20.98
CA VAL A 184 -5.88 -3.12 -19.52
C VAL A 184 -6.69 -1.89 -19.07
N GLN A 185 -6.45 -0.74 -19.70
CA GLN A 185 -7.22 0.48 -19.45
C GLN A 185 -8.70 0.30 -19.78
N GLU A 186 -9.03 -0.35 -20.90
CA GLU A 186 -10.39 -0.68 -21.31
C GLU A 186 -11.05 -1.70 -20.36
N GLU A 187 -10.32 -2.70 -19.86
CA GLU A 187 -10.82 -3.61 -18.83
C GLU A 187 -11.15 -2.87 -17.53
N ARG A 188 -10.24 -1.98 -17.08
CA ARG A 188 -10.46 -1.12 -15.91
C ARG A 188 -11.68 -0.22 -16.09
N ASN A 189 -11.81 0.44 -17.24
CA ASN A 189 -12.90 1.37 -17.48
C ASN A 189 -14.26 0.66 -17.56
N ARG A 190 -14.31 -0.52 -18.21
CA ARG A 190 -15.51 -1.39 -18.16
C ARG A 190 -15.88 -1.79 -16.74
N LEU A 191 -14.90 -2.14 -15.90
CA LEU A 191 -15.15 -2.47 -14.50
C LEU A 191 -15.77 -1.28 -13.73
N ILE A 192 -15.29 -0.06 -13.97
CA ILE A 192 -15.85 1.16 -13.35
C ILE A 192 -17.29 1.40 -13.82
N GLU A 193 -17.54 1.26 -15.14
CA GLU A 193 -18.87 1.41 -15.74
C GLU A 193 -19.87 0.37 -15.24
N ASP A 194 -19.47 -0.91 -15.17
CA ASP A 194 -20.29 -2.02 -14.67
C ASP A 194 -20.72 -1.82 -13.20
N LYS A 195 -19.94 -1.06 -12.43
CA LYS A 195 -20.26 -0.67 -11.05
C LYS A 195 -21.10 0.60 -10.94
N GLY A 196 -21.49 1.19 -12.08
CA GLY A 196 -22.29 2.40 -12.12
C GLY A 196 -21.57 3.64 -11.60
N ILE A 197 -20.24 3.60 -11.53
CA ILE A 197 -19.45 4.70 -10.98
C ILE A 197 -19.32 5.81 -12.02
N LYS A 198 -19.75 7.01 -11.64
CA LYS A 198 -19.58 8.22 -12.46
C LYS A 198 -18.27 8.89 -12.08
N ILE A 199 -17.33 8.97 -13.03
CA ILE A 199 -16.01 9.59 -12.83
C ILE A 199 -16.14 11.00 -12.23
N ASP A 200 -17.00 11.84 -12.79
CA ASP A 200 -17.18 13.20 -12.29
C ASP A 200 -17.65 13.21 -10.81
N SER A 201 -18.47 12.26 -10.38
CA SER A 201 -18.88 12.11 -8.98
C SER A 201 -17.69 11.74 -8.07
N GLN A 202 -16.79 10.87 -8.55
CA GLN A 202 -15.59 10.48 -7.80
C GLN A 202 -14.62 11.65 -7.69
N CYS A 203 -14.44 12.42 -8.76
CA CYS A 203 -13.64 13.64 -8.74
C CYS A 203 -14.14 14.63 -7.67
N LEU A 204 -15.45 14.89 -7.63
CA LEU A 204 -16.04 15.83 -6.67
C LEU A 204 -15.97 15.29 -5.24
N SER A 205 -16.11 13.97 -5.05
CA SER A 205 -15.95 13.34 -3.73
C SER A 205 -14.53 13.52 -3.20
N LEU A 206 -13.51 13.23 -4.01
CA LEU A 206 -12.12 13.42 -3.62
C LEU A 206 -11.81 14.89 -3.31
N LEU A 207 -12.27 15.82 -4.15
CA LEU A 207 -12.10 17.25 -3.90
C LEU A 207 -12.78 17.67 -2.59
N THR A 208 -13.97 17.15 -2.30
CA THR A 208 -14.66 17.43 -1.03
C THR A 208 -13.80 17.02 0.17
N GLN A 209 -13.20 15.84 0.11
CA GLN A 209 -12.31 15.36 1.18
C GLN A 209 -11.04 16.22 1.31
N THR A 210 -10.48 16.69 0.19
CA THR A 210 -9.35 17.63 0.19
C THR A 210 -9.71 18.96 0.82
N VAL A 211 -10.88 19.51 0.49
CA VAL A 211 -11.37 20.81 0.98
C VAL A 211 -11.72 20.77 2.47
N MET A 212 -12.44 19.74 2.92
CA MET A 212 -12.88 19.62 4.32
C MET A 212 -11.72 19.63 5.33
N ALA A 213 -10.50 19.31 4.88
CA ALA A 213 -9.32 19.35 5.74
C ALA A 213 -8.68 20.74 5.86
N ILE A 214 -8.99 21.68 4.96
CA ILE A 214 -8.42 23.03 4.93
C ILE A 214 -9.40 23.97 5.66
N ASN A 215 -9.34 24.00 6.99
CA ASN A 215 -10.29 24.70 7.88
C ASN A 215 -10.29 26.26 7.81
N GLU A 216 -9.70 26.87 6.78
CA GLU A 216 -9.57 28.33 6.67
C GLU A 216 -10.36 28.87 5.47
N PHE A 217 -11.56 29.39 5.76
CA PHE A 217 -12.47 30.03 4.80
C PHE A 217 -11.96 31.41 4.38
N GLU A 218 -10.90 31.47 3.58
CA GLU A 218 -10.57 32.66 2.80
C GLU A 218 -10.44 32.30 1.32
N GLU A 219 -11.47 32.71 0.57
CA GLU A 219 -11.65 32.87 -0.88
C GLU A 219 -10.49 32.41 -1.78
N LEU A 220 -10.42 31.11 -2.07
CA LEU A 220 -9.68 30.61 -3.21
C LEU A 220 -10.52 29.57 -3.97
N ASP A 221 -10.50 29.62 -5.31
CA ASP A 221 -11.16 28.64 -6.21
C ASP A 221 -10.73 27.18 -5.94
N ILE A 222 -9.59 26.97 -5.26
CA ILE A 222 -9.14 25.64 -4.79
C ILE A 222 -10.04 25.03 -3.71
N LEU A 223 -10.92 25.81 -3.08
CA LEU A 223 -11.75 25.35 -1.95
C LEU A 223 -13.13 24.81 -2.36
N PHE A 224 -13.56 24.99 -3.61
CA PHE A 224 -14.87 24.45 -4.01
C PHE A 224 -14.70 23.11 -4.74
N PRO A 225 -15.39 22.03 -4.31
CA PRO A 225 -15.41 20.77 -5.02
C PRO A 225 -16.31 20.91 -6.26
N THR A 226 -15.76 21.55 -7.30
CA THR A 226 -16.44 21.81 -8.57
C THR A 226 -15.52 21.44 -9.74
N PRO A 227 -16.06 21.25 -10.96
CA PRO A 227 -15.25 21.04 -12.15
C PRO A 227 -14.28 22.20 -12.48
N SER A 228 -14.50 23.39 -11.92
CA SER A 228 -13.62 24.56 -12.06
C SER A 228 -12.40 24.50 -11.13
N ASN A 229 -12.37 23.58 -10.15
CA ASN A 229 -11.24 23.41 -9.26
C ASN A 229 -9.98 23.05 -10.07
N PRO A 230 -8.81 23.68 -9.82
CA PRO A 230 -7.61 23.45 -10.61
C PRO A 230 -7.10 22.00 -10.57
N PHE A 231 -7.41 21.24 -9.51
CA PHE A 231 -7.01 19.84 -9.39
C PHE A 231 -7.99 18.87 -10.07
N TYR A 232 -9.18 19.32 -10.46
CA TYR A 232 -10.22 18.47 -11.06
C TYR A 232 -9.71 17.70 -12.28
N LYS A 233 -8.97 18.37 -13.16
CA LYS A 233 -8.42 17.76 -14.39
C LYS A 233 -7.45 16.64 -14.09
N GLU A 234 -6.58 16.82 -13.10
CA GLU A 234 -5.60 15.81 -12.68
C GLU A 234 -6.30 14.59 -12.08
N ILE A 235 -7.32 14.80 -11.25
CA ILE A 235 -8.12 13.71 -10.67
C ILE A 235 -8.89 12.96 -11.78
N LYS A 236 -9.50 13.69 -12.71
CA LYS A 236 -10.24 13.11 -13.82
C LYS A 236 -9.32 12.31 -14.76
N HIS A 237 -8.11 12.81 -14.99
CA HIS A 237 -7.07 12.10 -15.74
C HIS A 237 -6.77 10.74 -15.08
N TRP A 238 -6.50 10.72 -13.78
CA TRP A 238 -6.29 9.48 -13.03
C TRP A 238 -7.44 8.48 -13.20
N TYR A 239 -8.69 8.94 -13.02
CA TYR A 239 -9.84 8.05 -13.15
C TYR A 239 -10.05 7.52 -14.56
N SER A 240 -9.60 8.24 -15.59
CA SER A 240 -9.77 7.84 -17.00
C SER A 240 -8.62 6.94 -17.50
N GLU A 241 -7.39 7.21 -17.04
CA GLU A 241 -6.17 6.55 -17.53
C GLU A 241 -5.63 5.48 -16.58
N GLY A 242 -6.02 5.50 -15.30
CA GLY A 242 -5.43 4.64 -14.27
C GLY A 242 -3.96 5.00 -13.95
N SER A 243 -3.50 6.17 -14.39
CA SER A 243 -2.15 6.67 -14.19
C SER A 243 -2.17 8.18 -13.94
N THR A 244 -1.21 8.68 -13.15
CA THR A 244 -0.99 10.13 -12.98
C THR A 244 -0.12 10.71 -14.09
N SER A 245 0.54 9.88 -14.88
CA SER A 245 1.35 10.25 -16.04
C SER A 245 0.63 9.90 -17.34
N ASN A 246 1.25 10.25 -18.47
CA ASN A 246 0.81 9.87 -19.83
C ASN A 246 1.62 8.70 -20.39
N GLU A 247 2.33 7.96 -19.52
CA GLU A 247 3.08 6.78 -19.93
C GLU A 247 2.13 5.73 -20.51
N SER A 248 2.58 5.02 -21.54
CA SER A 248 1.76 4.00 -22.21
C SER A 248 2.59 2.91 -22.88
N GLU A 249 3.90 2.85 -22.59
CA GLU A 249 4.81 1.92 -23.26
C GLU A 249 4.67 0.49 -22.73
N LYS A 250 4.52 0.34 -21.41
CA LYS A 250 4.52 -0.95 -20.71
C LYS A 250 3.43 -0.99 -19.66
N THR A 251 2.79 -2.15 -19.50
CA THR A 251 1.88 -2.35 -18.36
C THR A 251 2.69 -2.52 -17.07
N ASN A 252 2.20 -1.99 -15.96
CA ASN A 252 2.74 -2.27 -14.63
C ASN A 252 2.26 -3.65 -14.16
N PRO A 253 3.12 -4.69 -14.20
CA PRO A 253 2.68 -6.06 -13.91
C PRO A 253 2.23 -6.22 -12.45
N THR A 254 2.79 -5.41 -11.54
CA THR A 254 2.52 -5.50 -10.10
C THR A 254 1.11 -5.02 -9.70
N LEU A 255 0.33 -4.45 -10.63
CA LEU A 255 -1.10 -4.13 -10.48
C LEU A 255 -2.01 -5.13 -11.20
N ILE A 256 -1.43 -6.10 -11.91
CA ILE A 256 -2.15 -7.14 -12.64
C ILE A 256 -2.25 -8.39 -11.79
N ARG A 257 -3.44 -9.01 -11.79
CA ARG A 257 -3.68 -10.26 -11.09
C ARG A 257 -2.76 -11.36 -11.66
N PRO A 258 -1.89 -11.98 -10.85
CA PRO A 258 -0.97 -13.00 -11.34
C PRO A 258 -1.73 -14.22 -11.86
N PHE A 259 -1.12 -14.94 -12.81
CA PHE A 259 -1.57 -16.18 -13.45
C PHE A 259 -2.81 -16.07 -14.35
N VAL A 260 -3.74 -15.14 -14.06
CA VAL A 260 -4.93 -14.89 -14.89
C VAL A 260 -4.85 -13.62 -15.71
N HIS A 261 -3.88 -12.75 -15.39
CA HIS A 261 -3.51 -11.56 -16.16
C HIS A 261 -4.66 -10.60 -16.45
N LYS A 262 -5.44 -10.29 -15.41
CA LYS A 262 -6.59 -9.37 -15.46
C LYS A 262 -6.44 -8.20 -14.50
N TRP A 263 -7.02 -7.06 -14.86
CA TRP A 263 -7.19 -5.94 -13.93
C TRP A 263 -8.20 -6.30 -12.83
N LYS A 264 -7.74 -6.29 -11.58
CA LYS A 264 -8.57 -6.59 -10.39
C LYS A 264 -8.45 -5.56 -9.27
N GLN A 265 -7.75 -4.47 -9.50
CA GLN A 265 -7.71 -3.36 -8.55
C GLN A 265 -9.13 -2.80 -8.35
N HIS A 266 -9.47 -2.50 -7.09
CA HIS A 266 -10.78 -1.98 -6.74
C HIS A 266 -11.12 -0.69 -7.54
N TYR A 267 -12.34 -0.63 -8.06
CA TYR A 267 -12.78 0.38 -9.03
C TYR A 267 -12.84 1.82 -8.49
N ASN A 268 -12.86 1.98 -7.16
CA ASN A 268 -12.76 3.30 -6.51
C ASN A 268 -11.32 3.66 -6.08
N SER A 269 -10.33 2.80 -6.29
CA SER A 269 -8.98 3.10 -5.79
C SER A 269 -8.38 4.33 -6.47
N CYS A 270 -7.81 5.21 -5.64
CA CYS A 270 -7.20 6.45 -6.11
C CYS A 270 -5.88 6.74 -5.38
N ALA A 271 -4.84 7.05 -6.15
CA ALA A 271 -3.51 7.36 -5.60
C ALA A 271 -3.52 8.52 -4.59
N PHE A 272 -4.43 9.49 -4.77
CA PHE A 272 -4.46 10.70 -3.94
C PHE A 272 -5.14 10.49 -2.58
N GLU A 273 -6.11 9.57 -2.46
CA GLU A 273 -6.85 9.34 -1.21
C GLU A 273 -5.94 8.94 -0.05
N SER A 274 -4.91 8.18 -0.39
CA SER A 274 -3.85 7.70 0.45
C SER A 274 -3.02 8.78 1.16
N TYR A 275 -2.99 10.00 0.62
CA TYR A 275 -2.20 11.14 1.13
C TYR A 275 -3.06 12.24 1.74
N LEU A 276 -4.37 12.04 1.84
CA LEU A 276 -5.23 12.98 2.52
C LEU A 276 -4.97 12.96 4.04
N PRO A 277 -5.17 14.09 4.73
CA PRO A 277 -5.43 15.42 4.18
C PRO A 277 -4.17 16.09 3.61
N PHE A 278 -4.34 16.97 2.62
CA PHE A 278 -3.25 17.84 2.16
C PHE A 278 -3.22 19.14 2.94
N GLU A 279 -2.02 19.62 3.26
CA GLU A 279 -1.86 20.97 3.78
C GLU A 279 -2.05 22.03 2.67
N ARG A 280 -2.67 23.16 3.01
CA ARG A 280 -2.90 24.28 2.07
C ARG A 280 -1.60 24.76 1.42
N GLN A 281 -0.53 24.81 2.21
CA GLN A 281 0.78 25.29 1.76
C GLN A 281 1.37 24.38 0.70
N ASP A 282 1.24 23.05 0.87
CA ASP A 282 1.69 22.07 -0.11
C ASP A 282 0.93 22.19 -1.42
N LEU A 283 -0.40 22.27 -1.38
CA LEU A 283 -1.20 22.43 -2.59
C LEU A 283 -0.89 23.74 -3.33
N THR A 284 -0.67 24.83 -2.60
CA THR A 284 -0.33 26.14 -3.17
C THR A 284 1.06 26.13 -3.83
N ARG A 285 2.01 25.44 -3.20
CA ARG A 285 3.41 25.35 -3.64
C ARG A 285 3.58 24.38 -4.81
N CYS A 286 3.02 23.17 -4.69
CA CYS A 286 3.15 22.11 -5.68
C CYS A 286 2.25 22.34 -6.91
N LYS A 287 1.07 22.97 -6.73
CA LYS A 287 0.07 23.20 -7.79
C LYS A 287 -0.39 21.95 -8.55
N SER A 288 -0.12 20.77 -7.98
CA SER A 288 -0.50 19.45 -8.47
C SER A 288 -0.60 18.51 -7.26
N LEU A 289 -1.62 17.65 -7.25
CA LEU A 289 -1.78 16.61 -6.25
C LEU A 289 -0.68 15.56 -6.36
N THR A 290 -0.34 15.14 -7.58
CA THR A 290 0.76 14.19 -7.82
C THR A 290 2.07 14.73 -7.27
N ALA A 291 2.38 16.01 -7.51
CA ALA A 291 3.59 16.63 -6.98
C ALA A 291 3.58 16.69 -5.45
N ALA A 292 2.46 17.05 -4.82
CA ALA A 292 2.32 17.06 -3.36
C ALA A 292 2.47 15.65 -2.75
N CYS A 293 1.82 14.64 -3.34
CA CYS A 293 1.95 13.25 -2.91
C CYS A 293 3.39 12.74 -3.05
N LYS A 294 4.06 13.03 -4.17
CA LYS A 294 5.46 12.65 -4.39
C LYS A 294 6.37 13.29 -3.37
N GLU A 295 6.16 14.55 -3.02
CA GLU A 295 6.97 15.21 -2.00
C GLU A 295 6.79 14.62 -0.60
N ASN A 296 5.54 14.30 -0.22
CA ASN A 296 5.27 13.60 1.03
C ASN A 296 5.93 12.20 1.02
N LEU A 297 5.82 11.46 -0.08
CA LEU A 297 6.48 10.17 -0.26
C LEU A 297 8.01 10.28 -0.19
N THR A 298 8.61 11.29 -0.81
CA THR A 298 10.05 11.58 -0.74
C THR A 298 10.48 11.78 0.71
N SER A 299 9.75 12.60 1.47
CA SER A 299 10.04 12.82 2.89
C SER A 299 9.97 11.53 3.70
N MET A 300 8.93 10.71 3.49
CA MET A 300 8.79 9.42 4.17
C MET A 300 9.93 8.46 3.84
N VAL A 301 10.29 8.30 2.56
CA VAL A 301 11.38 7.41 2.12
C VAL A 301 12.73 7.91 2.65
N LYS A 302 12.97 9.22 2.61
CA LYS A 302 14.21 9.81 3.14
C LYS A 302 14.37 9.54 4.64
N SER A 303 13.32 9.79 5.43
CA SER A 303 13.33 9.49 6.86
C SER A 303 13.52 8.00 7.14
N PHE A 304 12.83 7.14 6.38
CA PHE A 304 12.96 5.69 6.48
C PHE A 304 14.39 5.21 6.22
N GLN A 305 15.03 5.68 5.16
CA GLN A 305 16.42 5.33 4.83
C GLN A 305 17.42 5.88 5.86
N GLN A 306 17.22 7.11 6.33
CA GLN A 306 18.07 7.71 7.37
C GLN A 306 18.02 6.91 8.68
N GLN A 307 16.84 6.45 9.11
CA GLN A 307 16.72 5.61 10.30
C GLN A 307 17.49 4.29 10.15
N LYS A 308 17.40 3.66 8.98
CA LYS A 308 18.15 2.44 8.67
C LYS A 308 19.66 2.66 8.68
N GLN A 309 20.15 3.80 8.16
CA GLN A 309 21.58 4.12 8.11
C GLN A 309 22.17 4.55 9.47
N ASN A 310 21.38 5.24 10.30
CA ASN A 310 21.87 5.76 11.58
C ASN A 310 21.97 4.69 12.68
N HIS A 311 21.46 3.47 12.43
CA HIS A 311 21.46 2.33 13.36
C HIS A 311 20.86 2.64 14.75
N SER A 312 20.14 3.75 14.90
CA SER A 312 19.50 4.15 16.17
C SER A 312 18.27 3.29 16.47
N THR A 313 17.58 2.86 15.42
CA THR A 313 16.37 2.05 15.48
C THR A 313 16.49 0.93 14.47
N THR A 314 16.49 -0.32 14.92
CA THR A 314 16.47 -1.46 14.01
C THR A 314 15.06 -1.62 13.45
N VAL A 315 14.89 -1.67 12.13
CA VAL A 315 13.58 -1.86 11.48
C VAL A 315 13.55 -3.21 10.77
N GLN A 316 12.50 -4.00 11.02
CA GLN A 316 12.25 -5.27 10.35
C GLN A 316 10.79 -5.35 9.91
N VAL A 317 10.53 -6.02 8.79
CA VAL A 317 9.19 -6.26 8.25
C VAL A 317 9.01 -7.74 7.98
N THR A 318 8.04 -8.37 8.63
CA THR A 318 7.63 -9.74 8.38
C THR A 318 6.32 -9.76 7.61
N LEU A 319 6.32 -10.44 6.46
CA LEU A 319 5.18 -10.51 5.55
C LEU A 319 4.38 -11.80 5.73
N TRP A 320 3.09 -11.68 5.99
CA TRP A 320 2.16 -12.79 6.25
C TRP A 320 1.04 -12.83 5.21
N THR A 321 0.80 -14.00 4.63
CA THR A 321 -0.41 -14.28 3.85
C THR A 321 -1.46 -14.96 4.72
N GLY A 322 -2.73 -14.66 4.48
CA GLY A 322 -3.84 -15.42 5.06
C GLY A 322 -4.97 -14.54 5.59
N ASP A 323 -6.06 -15.19 5.96
CA ASP A 323 -7.20 -14.52 6.59
C ASP A 323 -6.80 -13.94 7.95
N ALA A 324 -7.09 -12.65 8.15
CA ALA A 324 -6.70 -11.91 9.35
C ALA A 324 -7.26 -12.56 10.63
N LEU A 325 -8.52 -13.00 10.62
CA LEU A 325 -9.15 -13.64 11.78
C LEU A 325 -8.56 -15.04 12.04
N GLY A 326 -8.31 -15.79 10.98
CA GLY A 326 -7.60 -17.07 11.05
C GLY A 326 -6.22 -16.93 11.70
N LEU A 327 -5.46 -15.89 11.33
CA LEU A 327 -4.17 -15.60 11.94
C LEU A 327 -4.28 -15.25 13.42
N CYS A 328 -5.21 -14.37 13.81
CA CYS A 328 -5.39 -13.97 15.21
C CYS A 328 -5.87 -15.10 16.12
N THR A 329 -6.67 -16.04 15.59
CA THR A 329 -7.19 -17.17 16.37
C THR A 329 -6.18 -18.30 16.55
N SER A 330 -5.46 -18.66 15.49
CA SER A 330 -4.64 -19.88 15.48
C SER A 330 -3.44 -19.87 14.53
N GLY A 331 -3.32 -18.87 13.65
CA GLY A 331 -2.27 -18.85 12.64
C GLY A 331 -0.96 -18.18 13.10
N PHE A 332 -1.00 -17.24 14.04
CA PHE A 332 0.23 -16.70 14.62
C PHE A 332 0.85 -17.67 15.64
N PRO A 333 2.19 -17.70 15.77
CA PRO A 333 2.86 -18.44 16.83
C PRO A 333 2.30 -18.05 18.21
N PRO A 334 2.06 -18.99 19.13
CA PRO A 334 1.41 -18.71 20.42
C PRO A 334 2.13 -17.65 21.27
N ASP A 335 3.46 -17.56 21.12
CA ASP A 335 4.32 -16.65 21.88
C ASP A 335 4.50 -15.28 21.19
N LEU A 336 3.95 -15.10 19.98
CA LEU A 336 4.01 -13.84 19.26
C LEU A 336 2.94 -12.88 19.80
N LEU A 337 3.40 -11.81 20.45
CA LEU A 337 2.57 -10.75 21.03
C LEU A 337 2.93 -9.40 20.40
N PHE A 338 1.96 -8.50 20.33
CA PHE A 338 2.12 -7.21 19.66
C PHE A 338 1.85 -6.06 20.62
N ASP A 339 2.62 -4.98 20.48
CA ASP A 339 2.44 -3.72 21.20
C ASP A 339 1.32 -2.88 20.57
N VAL A 340 1.19 -2.95 19.24
CA VAL A 340 0.12 -2.30 18.48
C VAL A 340 -0.47 -3.29 17.51
N ILE A 341 -1.79 -3.28 17.41
CA ILE A 341 -2.50 -4.02 16.38
C ILE A 341 -3.48 -3.08 15.72
N ASP A 342 -3.29 -2.87 14.42
CA ASP A 342 -4.14 -2.03 13.60
C ASP A 342 -4.64 -2.82 12.39
N THR A 343 -5.76 -2.38 11.83
CA THR A 343 -6.38 -2.97 10.66
C THR A 343 -6.79 -1.84 9.74
N SER A 344 -6.56 -1.97 8.42
CA SER A 344 -6.92 -0.91 7.47
C SER A 344 -8.43 -0.59 7.51
N ASN A 345 -9.26 -1.36 6.81
CA ASN A 345 -10.72 -1.23 6.85
C ASN A 345 -11.41 -2.54 7.24
N VAL A 346 -10.65 -3.55 7.69
CA VAL A 346 -11.19 -4.86 8.05
C VAL A 346 -12.24 -4.73 9.15
N SER A 347 -11.98 -3.92 10.17
CA SER A 347 -12.91 -3.63 11.25
C SER A 347 -14.28 -3.10 10.76
N ASP A 348 -14.32 -2.39 9.62
CA ASP A 348 -15.56 -1.91 9.00
C ASP A 348 -16.41 -3.07 8.43
N HIS A 349 -15.79 -4.20 8.08
CA HIS A 349 -16.43 -5.34 7.44
C HIS A 349 -16.73 -6.50 8.39
N ILE A 350 -15.91 -6.70 9.42
CA ILE A 350 -16.07 -7.81 10.39
C ILE A 350 -16.51 -7.35 11.79
N GLY A 351 -16.52 -6.04 12.05
CA GLY A 351 -16.89 -5.47 13.35
C GLY A 351 -15.71 -5.47 14.34
N PHE A 352 -15.38 -4.29 14.86
CA PHE A 352 -14.25 -4.07 15.77
C PHE A 352 -14.25 -4.96 17.03
N ALA A 353 -15.42 -5.36 17.53
CA ALA A 353 -15.54 -6.21 18.71
C ALA A 353 -15.08 -7.66 18.48
N GLU A 354 -15.22 -8.20 17.26
CA GLU A 354 -14.68 -9.53 16.94
C GLU A 354 -13.16 -9.48 16.81
N CYS A 355 -12.60 -8.39 16.29
CA CYS A 355 -11.15 -8.18 16.30
C CYS A 355 -10.64 -8.11 17.74
N SER A 356 -11.17 -7.21 18.58
CA SER A 356 -10.56 -6.91 19.89
C SER A 356 -10.46 -8.11 20.85
N HIS A 357 -11.38 -9.09 20.78
CA HIS A 357 -11.32 -10.31 21.60
C HIS A 357 -10.31 -11.35 21.08
N LEU A 358 -9.92 -11.27 19.81
CA LEU A 358 -8.99 -12.20 19.16
C LEU A 358 -7.54 -11.68 19.17
N LEU A 359 -7.38 -10.39 19.42
CA LEU A 359 -6.09 -9.72 19.48
C LEU A 359 -5.46 -9.91 20.86
N ARG A 360 -4.19 -10.35 20.89
CA ARG A 360 -3.40 -10.57 22.10
C ARG A 360 -2.37 -9.44 22.25
N PRO A 361 -2.74 -8.26 22.75
CA PRO A 361 -1.76 -7.21 23.04
C PRO A 361 -0.80 -7.69 24.14
N LYS A 362 0.44 -7.20 24.11
CA LYS A 362 1.34 -7.32 25.26
C LYS A 362 0.68 -6.64 26.47
N ALA A 363 0.71 -7.32 27.62
CA ALA A 363 0.09 -6.87 28.86
C ALA A 363 0.84 -5.69 29.50
#